data_AF-A0A2N5J6V2-F1
#
_entry.id   AF-A0A2N5J6V2-F1
#
_cell.length_a   1.000
_cell.length_b   1.000
_cell.length_c   1.000
_cell.angle_alpha   90.00
_cell.angle_beta   90.00
_cell.angle_gamma   90.00
#
_symmetry.space_group_name_H-M   'P 1'
#
loop_
_entity.id
_entity.type
_entity.pdbx_description
1 polymer ?
#
loop_
_entity_poly.entity_id
_entity_poly.type
_entity_poly.pdbx_seq_one_letter_code
_entity_poly.pdbx_strand_id
1 'polypeptide(L)'
;MRFNDGIYSEIQSFDAGEFLGVPCDSDHALEYDHRWDVYRRLQIREAGYDPDGPLTDEQADEADLTDIYVINRIDADGLLYDALGEWYGSRRDIVNHVRSAVIATDPMTPCRRWLYWPTGIGYDTISADLLDRPADGNARRQLIDLLNNDRRTTA
;
A
#
# COMPACT_ATOMS: atom_id res chain seq x y z
N MET A 1 0.97 17.04 20.44
CA MET A 1 1.04 17.31 18.98
C MET A 1 -0.32 16.96 18.38
N ARG A 2 -0.90 17.83 17.56
CA ARG A 2 -2.21 17.62 16.89
C ARG A 2 -1.96 17.13 15.47
N PHE A 3 -2.57 16.01 15.08
CA PHE A 3 -2.52 15.50 13.72
C PHE A 3 -3.39 16.35 12.79
N ASN A 4 -2.97 16.46 11.54
CA ASN A 4 -3.69 17.07 10.44
C ASN A 4 -3.48 16.24 9.16
N ASP A 5 -4.06 16.68 8.05
CA ASP A 5 -3.97 15.97 6.76
C ASP A 5 -2.54 15.82 6.22
N GLY A 6 -1.55 16.48 6.83
CA GLY A 6 -0.13 16.30 6.50
C GLY A 6 0.37 14.87 6.69
N ILE A 7 -0.29 14.04 7.51
CA ILE A 7 0.06 12.62 7.66
C ILE A 7 -0.03 11.85 6.33
N TYR A 8 -0.96 12.25 5.43
CA TYR A 8 -1.12 11.62 4.12
C TYR A 8 0.01 11.96 3.15
N SER A 9 0.90 12.90 3.48
CA SER A 9 2.09 13.20 2.67
C SER A 9 3.17 12.11 2.73
N GLU A 10 3.03 11.13 3.63
CA GLU A 10 3.91 9.95 3.64
C GLU A 10 3.66 9.00 2.46
N ILE A 11 2.52 9.14 1.76
CA ILE A 11 2.19 8.34 0.59
C ILE A 11 3.09 8.75 -0.59
N GLN A 12 3.87 7.80 -1.09
CA GLN A 12 4.61 7.93 -2.33
C GLN A 12 3.83 7.23 -3.44
N SER A 13 3.51 7.95 -4.51
CA SER A 13 2.74 7.44 -5.65
C SER A 13 3.61 7.39 -6.89
N PHE A 14 3.53 6.29 -7.64
CA PHE A 14 4.25 6.06 -8.88
C PHE A 14 3.27 5.64 -9.96
N ASP A 15 3.46 6.15 -11.18
CA ASP A 15 2.93 5.47 -12.36
C ASP A 15 3.58 4.07 -12.45
N ALA A 16 2.83 3.05 -12.87
CA ALA A 16 3.36 1.69 -12.95
C ALA A 16 4.57 1.58 -13.90
N GLY A 17 4.58 2.34 -15.00
CA GLY A 17 5.72 2.41 -15.91
C GLY A 17 6.94 3.08 -15.28
N GLU A 18 6.74 4.13 -14.47
CA GLU A 18 7.82 4.74 -13.67
C GLU A 18 8.34 3.78 -12.60
N PHE A 19 7.43 3.08 -11.92
CA PHE A 19 7.78 2.09 -10.91
C PHE A 19 8.63 0.98 -11.51
N LEU A 20 8.25 0.44 -12.67
CA LEU A 20 8.98 -0.63 -13.35
C LEU A 20 10.18 -0.12 -14.18
N GLY A 21 10.34 1.19 -14.33
CA GLY A 21 11.35 1.84 -15.16
C GLY A 21 12.79 1.77 -14.64
N VAL A 22 13.07 0.92 -13.64
CA VAL A 22 14.43 0.67 -13.14
C VAL A 22 15.23 -0.07 -14.22
N PRO A 23 16.49 0.31 -14.49
CA PRO A 23 17.31 -0.40 -15.46
C PRO A 23 17.50 -1.88 -15.11
N CYS A 24 17.46 -2.74 -16.13
CA CYS A 24 17.84 -4.14 -16.04
C CYS A 24 19.36 -4.26 -16.34
N ASP A 25 20.18 -3.82 -15.38
CA ASP A 25 21.65 -3.94 -15.45
C ASP A 25 22.22 -4.48 -14.14
N SER A 26 23.52 -4.78 -14.12
CA SER A 26 24.18 -5.36 -12.94
C SER A 26 24.12 -4.48 -11.70
N ASP A 27 24.04 -3.15 -11.88
CA ASP A 27 24.11 -2.19 -10.80
C ASP A 27 22.73 -2.00 -10.14
N HIS A 28 21.65 -2.32 -10.85
CA HIS A 28 20.27 -2.17 -10.39
C HIS A 28 19.49 -3.50 -10.29
N ALA A 29 20.12 -4.64 -10.57
CA ALA A 29 19.45 -5.95 -10.62
C ALA A 29 18.57 -6.25 -9.41
N LEU A 30 19.03 -5.96 -8.18
CA LEU A 30 18.25 -6.18 -6.96
C LEU A 30 17.00 -5.31 -6.87
N GLU A 31 17.11 -4.04 -7.27
CA GLU A 31 15.97 -3.12 -7.27
C GLU A 31 14.99 -3.50 -8.38
N TYR A 32 15.49 -3.84 -9.57
CA TYR A 32 14.70 -4.33 -10.69
C TYR A 32 13.87 -5.55 -10.29
N ASP A 33 14.51 -6.60 -9.79
CA ASP A 33 13.85 -7.84 -9.38
C ASP A 33 12.82 -7.58 -8.28
N HIS A 34 13.15 -6.75 -7.29
CA HIS A 34 12.24 -6.38 -6.22
C HIS A 34 10.98 -5.66 -6.71
N ARG A 35 11.13 -4.68 -7.61
CA ARG A 35 9.98 -3.93 -8.12
C ARG A 35 9.08 -4.80 -8.99
N TRP A 36 9.66 -5.68 -9.80
CA TRP A 36 8.87 -6.67 -10.56
C TRP A 36 8.16 -7.68 -9.65
N ASP A 37 8.81 -8.16 -8.59
CA ASP A 37 8.17 -9.02 -7.58
C ASP A 37 6.98 -8.31 -6.91
N VAL A 38 7.18 -7.09 -6.42
CA VAL A 38 6.10 -6.28 -5.83
C VAL A 38 4.96 -6.10 -6.82
N TYR A 39 5.26 -5.70 -8.06
CA TYR A 39 4.24 -5.50 -9.09
C TYR A 39 3.41 -6.75 -9.34
N ARG A 40 4.07 -7.91 -9.52
CA ARG A 40 3.39 -9.18 -9.74
C ARG A 40 2.51 -9.57 -8.57
N ARG A 41 3.01 -9.42 -7.34
CA ARG A 41 2.22 -9.73 -6.12
C ARG A 41 0.98 -8.83 -6.00
N LEU A 42 1.08 -7.56 -6.40
CA LEU A 42 -0.07 -6.66 -6.48
C LEU A 42 -1.07 -7.11 -7.55
N GLN A 43 -0.62 -7.52 -8.74
CA GLN A 43 -1.52 -8.04 -9.80
C GLN A 43 -2.29 -9.27 -9.33
N ILE A 44 -1.60 -10.22 -8.69
CA ILE A 44 -2.22 -11.43 -8.15
C ILE A 44 -3.29 -11.07 -7.10
N ARG A 45 -2.97 -10.13 -6.18
CA ARG A 45 -3.93 -9.63 -5.18
C ARG A 45 -5.12 -8.94 -5.83
N GLU A 46 -4.89 -8.09 -6.83
CA GLU A 46 -5.93 -7.33 -7.53
C GLU A 46 -6.87 -8.24 -8.34
N ALA A 47 -6.35 -9.35 -8.87
CA ALA A 47 -7.14 -10.43 -9.47
C ALA A 47 -7.94 -11.27 -8.44
N GLY A 48 -7.73 -11.04 -7.13
CA GLY A 48 -8.46 -11.70 -6.05
C GLY A 48 -7.79 -12.98 -5.52
N TYR A 49 -6.50 -13.18 -5.81
CA TYR A 49 -5.75 -14.37 -5.42
C TYR A 49 -4.71 -14.09 -4.32
N ASP A 50 -4.23 -15.16 -3.67
CA ASP A 50 -3.16 -15.07 -2.67
C ASP A 50 -1.78 -15.06 -3.36
N PRO A 51 -1.00 -13.96 -3.27
CA PRO A 51 0.30 -13.82 -3.91
C PRO A 51 1.38 -14.74 -3.33
N ASP A 52 1.19 -15.24 -2.11
CA ASP A 52 2.14 -16.13 -1.46
C ASP A 52 1.70 -17.61 -1.58
N GLY A 53 0.57 -17.86 -2.24
CA GLY A 53 -0.01 -19.18 -2.49
C GLY A 53 0.33 -19.75 -3.88
N PRO A 54 0.15 -21.07 -4.09
CA PRO A 54 0.27 -21.65 -5.42
C PRO A 54 -0.86 -21.17 -6.32
N LEU A 55 -0.52 -20.75 -7.54
CA LEU A 55 -1.47 -20.41 -8.59
C LEU A 55 -1.59 -21.55 -9.60
N THR A 56 -2.79 -21.75 -10.14
CA THR A 56 -2.96 -22.51 -11.39
C THR A 56 -2.51 -21.66 -12.57
N ASP A 57 -2.26 -22.31 -13.72
CA ASP A 57 -1.90 -21.59 -14.96
C ASP A 57 -2.98 -20.55 -15.34
N GLU A 58 -4.27 -20.89 -15.19
CA GLU A 58 -5.39 -19.97 -15.46
C GLU A 58 -5.39 -18.75 -14.53
N GLN A 59 -5.12 -18.95 -13.23
CA GLN A 59 -5.03 -17.84 -12.27
C GLN A 59 -3.83 -16.94 -12.55
N ALA A 60 -2.71 -17.52 -13.00
CA ALA A 60 -1.54 -16.76 -13.41
C ALA A 60 -1.84 -15.91 -14.65
N ASP A 61 -2.50 -16.48 -15.66
CA ASP A 61 -2.91 -15.76 -16.87
C ASP A 61 -3.89 -14.61 -16.55
N GLU A 62 -4.86 -14.83 -15.65
CA GLU A 62 -5.78 -13.77 -15.20
C GLU A 62 -5.08 -12.64 -14.44
N ALA A 63 -4.13 -12.98 -13.56
CA ALA A 63 -3.32 -12.00 -12.86
C ALA A 63 -2.48 -11.17 -13.84
N ASP A 64 -1.88 -11.80 -14.85
CA ASP A 64 -1.08 -11.10 -15.86
C ASP A 64 -1.92 -10.14 -16.72
N LEU A 65 -3.23 -10.40 -16.90
CA LEU A 65 -4.18 -9.50 -17.56
C LEU A 65 -4.69 -8.35 -16.67
N THR A 66 -4.31 -8.34 -15.39
CA THR A 66 -4.72 -7.29 -14.45
C THR A 66 -3.79 -6.10 -14.55
N ASP A 67 -4.29 -5.02 -15.15
CA ASP A 67 -3.54 -3.77 -15.31
C ASP A 67 -3.51 -2.96 -14.01
N ILE A 68 -2.31 -2.58 -13.58
CA ILE A 68 -2.09 -1.62 -12.50
C ILE A 68 -1.54 -0.34 -13.10
N TYR A 69 -2.19 0.78 -12.83
CA TYR A 69 -1.79 2.09 -13.38
C TYR A 69 -0.97 2.91 -12.39
N VAL A 70 -1.34 2.88 -11.12
CA VAL A 70 -0.69 3.66 -10.06
C VAL A 70 -0.43 2.76 -8.87
N ILE A 71 0.80 2.82 -8.38
CA ILE A 71 1.25 2.08 -7.20
C ILE A 71 1.62 3.09 -6.13
N ASN A 72 1.09 2.88 -4.94
CA ASN A 72 1.35 3.70 -3.79
C ASN A 72 2.16 2.90 -2.78
N ARG A 73 2.98 3.60 -1.99
CA ARG A 73 3.63 3.01 -0.84
C ARG A 73 3.76 3.96 0.34
N ILE A 74 3.83 3.39 1.53
CA ILE A 74 4.20 4.06 2.78
C ILE A 74 5.21 3.21 3.54
N ASP A 75 6.05 3.87 4.34
CA ASP A 75 6.99 3.20 5.23
C ASP A 75 6.20 2.51 6.35
N ALA A 76 6.46 1.21 6.57
CA ALA A 76 5.78 0.42 7.61
C ALA A 76 6.22 0.80 9.03
N ASP A 77 7.26 1.62 9.17
CA ASP A 77 7.65 2.25 10.43
C ASP A 77 7.26 3.74 10.49
N GLY A 78 6.47 4.22 9.51
CA GLY A 78 5.98 5.59 9.39
C GLY A 78 4.75 5.92 10.25
N LEU A 79 4.47 7.21 10.43
CA LEU A 79 3.33 7.64 11.27
C LEU A 79 1.99 7.28 10.63
N LEU A 80 1.89 7.29 9.30
CA LEU A 80 0.67 6.89 8.61
C LEU A 80 0.40 5.40 8.80
N TYR A 81 1.41 4.54 8.72
CA TYR A 81 1.24 3.11 8.96
C TYR A 81 0.81 2.83 10.41
N ASP A 82 1.40 3.52 11.37
CA ASP A 82 1.00 3.49 12.77
C ASP A 82 -0.48 3.89 12.94
N ALA A 83 -0.90 4.97 12.27
CA ALA A 83 -2.28 5.44 12.28
C ALA A 83 -3.27 4.43 11.68
N LEU A 84 -2.89 3.73 10.61
CA LEU A 84 -3.70 2.64 10.06
C LEU A 84 -3.81 1.49 11.05
N GLY A 85 -2.77 1.21 11.82
CA GLY A 85 -2.80 0.23 12.90
C GLY A 85 -3.85 0.56 13.95
N GLU A 86 -3.97 1.83 14.36
CA GLU A 86 -5.03 2.29 15.27
C GLU A 86 -6.42 2.22 14.62
N TRP A 87 -6.52 2.64 13.35
CA TRP A 87 -7.77 2.62 12.58
C TRP A 87 -8.37 1.22 12.43
N TYR A 88 -7.53 0.24 12.09
CA TYR A 88 -7.94 -1.15 11.91
C TYR A 88 -7.84 -1.99 13.20
N GLY A 89 -7.33 -1.41 14.29
CA GLY A 89 -7.13 -2.09 15.58
C GLY A 89 -5.99 -3.12 15.60
N SER A 90 -5.25 -3.29 14.51
CA SER A 90 -4.11 -4.22 14.40
C SER A 90 -3.20 -3.84 13.25
N ARG A 91 -1.90 -3.69 13.52
CA ARG A 91 -0.88 -3.53 12.46
C ARG A 91 -0.71 -4.78 11.60
N ARG A 92 -1.00 -5.95 12.16
CA ARG A 92 -0.78 -7.24 11.47
C ARG A 92 -1.77 -7.47 10.35
N ASP A 93 -2.93 -6.82 10.43
CA ASP A 93 -4.06 -7.07 9.52
C ASP A 93 -4.25 -5.94 8.50
N ILE A 94 -3.42 -4.89 8.52
CA ILE A 94 -3.51 -3.74 7.59
C ILE A 94 -3.58 -4.21 6.13
N VAL A 95 -2.77 -5.20 5.76
CA VAL A 95 -2.72 -5.76 4.39
C VAL A 95 -4.06 -6.33 3.93
N ASN A 96 -4.90 -6.81 4.85
CA ASN A 96 -6.21 -7.36 4.54
C ASN A 96 -7.30 -6.30 4.42
N HIS A 97 -7.01 -5.05 4.82
CA HIS A 97 -7.95 -3.95 4.75
C HIS A 97 -7.62 -2.94 3.65
N VAL A 98 -6.34 -2.72 3.37
CA VAL A 98 -5.91 -1.87 2.27
C VAL A 98 -6.06 -2.63 0.97
N ARG A 99 -6.65 -1.99 -0.04
CA ARG A 99 -6.92 -2.60 -1.36
C ARG A 99 -5.70 -3.33 -1.89
N SER A 100 -5.85 -4.63 -2.12
CA SER A 100 -4.87 -5.48 -2.83
C SER A 100 -3.44 -5.30 -2.35
N ALA A 101 -3.27 -4.97 -1.07
CA ALA A 101 -1.99 -4.53 -0.57
C ALA A 101 -1.02 -5.69 -0.42
N VAL A 102 0.28 -5.37 -0.44
CA VAL A 102 1.36 -6.30 -0.08
C VAL A 102 2.39 -5.57 0.77
N ILE A 103 3.09 -6.32 1.62
CA ILE A 103 4.28 -5.82 2.32
C ILE A 103 5.51 -6.46 1.71
N ALA A 104 6.53 -5.64 1.45
CA ALA A 104 7.82 -6.11 1.00
C ALA A 104 8.96 -5.33 1.67
N THR A 105 10.08 -6.02 1.86
CA THR A 105 11.32 -5.41 2.36
C THR A 105 12.12 -4.94 1.16
N ASP A 106 12.52 -3.67 1.14
CA ASP A 106 13.33 -3.12 0.06
C ASP A 106 14.78 -3.67 0.21
N PRO A 107 15.34 -4.37 -0.80
CA PRO A 107 16.69 -4.93 -0.71
C PRO A 107 17.77 -3.84 -0.60
N MET A 108 17.49 -2.62 -1.04
CA MET A 108 18.39 -1.47 -0.92
C MET A 108 18.36 -0.87 0.48
N THR A 109 17.27 -1.09 1.22
CA THR A 109 17.11 -0.68 2.61
C THR A 109 16.56 -1.83 3.47
N PRO A 110 17.36 -2.88 3.77
CA PRO A 110 16.86 -4.14 4.35
C PRO A 110 16.16 -4.01 5.71
N CYS A 111 16.38 -2.91 6.43
CA CYS A 111 15.71 -2.62 7.69
C CYS A 111 14.33 -1.98 7.51
N ARG A 112 13.97 -1.56 6.28
CA ARG A 112 12.73 -0.87 5.96
C ARG A 112 11.79 -1.80 5.21
N ARG A 113 10.55 -1.80 5.67
CA ARG A 113 9.44 -2.49 5.02
C ARG A 113 8.49 -1.45 4.50
N TRP A 114 7.91 -1.72 3.35
CA TRP A 114 6.97 -0.84 2.70
C TRP A 114 5.66 -1.58 2.51
N LEU A 115 4.54 -0.90 2.82
CA LEU A 115 3.21 -1.33 2.40
C LEU A 115 2.98 -0.77 0.99
N TYR A 116 2.69 -1.62 0.03
CA TYR A 116 2.37 -1.26 -1.35
C TYR A 116 0.90 -1.54 -1.65
N TRP A 117 0.25 -0.70 -2.46
CA TRP A 117 -1.10 -0.96 -2.96
C TRP A 117 -1.37 -0.24 -4.28
N PRO A 118 -2.20 -0.80 -5.18
CA PRO A 118 -2.67 -0.08 -6.35
C PRO A 118 -3.75 0.93 -5.94
N THR A 119 -3.93 1.99 -6.73
CA THR A 119 -5.12 2.85 -6.61
C THR A 119 -5.99 2.76 -7.85
N GLY A 120 -7.30 2.85 -7.66
CA GLY A 120 -8.19 3.04 -8.80
C GLY A 120 -8.15 4.48 -9.34
N ILE A 121 -8.85 4.69 -10.44
CA ILE A 121 -8.86 5.96 -11.17
C ILE A 121 -10.15 6.73 -10.87
N GLY A 122 -10.03 8.02 -10.54
CA GLY A 122 -11.15 8.98 -10.59
C GLY A 122 -12.00 9.12 -9.32
N TYR A 123 -11.47 8.77 -8.14
CA TYR A 123 -12.17 8.94 -6.85
C TYR A 123 -11.20 9.21 -5.68
N ASP A 124 -11.74 9.41 -4.48
CA ASP A 124 -10.96 9.57 -3.24
C ASP A 124 -10.29 8.25 -2.82
N THR A 125 -9.08 8.04 -3.33
CA THR A 125 -8.26 6.83 -3.12
C THR A 125 -7.84 6.64 -1.67
N ILE A 126 -7.76 7.70 -0.86
CA ILE A 126 -7.43 7.55 0.55
C ILE A 126 -8.61 6.93 1.29
N SER A 127 -9.82 7.48 1.15
CA SER A 127 -10.97 6.90 1.84
C SER A 127 -11.29 5.49 1.35
N ALA A 128 -11.26 5.28 0.03
CA ALA A 128 -11.63 3.99 -0.56
C ALA A 128 -10.51 2.94 -0.51
N ASP A 129 -9.35 3.21 -1.08
CA ASP A 129 -8.30 2.19 -1.22
C ASP A 129 -7.49 2.02 0.07
N LEU A 130 -7.22 3.10 0.80
CA LEU A 130 -6.37 3.07 2.01
C LEU A 130 -7.15 2.87 3.31
N LEU A 131 -8.41 3.33 3.41
CA LEU A 131 -9.19 3.28 4.65
C LEU A 131 -10.38 2.30 4.59
N ASP A 132 -10.63 1.68 3.42
CA ASP A 132 -11.76 0.76 3.18
C ASP A 132 -13.12 1.38 3.54
N ARG A 133 -13.35 2.60 3.04
CA ARG A 133 -14.57 3.39 3.29
C ARG A 133 -15.11 4.01 2.00
N PRO A 134 -16.37 4.47 1.99
CA PRO A 134 -16.90 5.22 0.85
C PRO A 134 -15.99 6.40 0.46
N ALA A 135 -15.84 6.63 -0.85
CA ALA A 135 -15.03 7.70 -1.42
C ALA A 135 -15.70 9.10 -1.28
N ASP A 136 -16.13 9.45 -0.08
CA ASP A 136 -16.84 10.70 0.25
C ASP A 136 -16.00 11.72 1.05
N GLY A 137 -14.73 11.39 1.34
CA GLY A 137 -13.81 12.23 2.11
C GLY A 137 -14.01 12.20 3.63
N ASN A 138 -15.05 11.54 4.15
CA ASN A 138 -15.34 11.54 5.58
C ASN A 138 -14.33 10.68 6.36
N ALA A 139 -13.91 9.54 5.80
CA ALA A 139 -12.98 8.64 6.45
C ALA A 139 -11.64 9.31 6.76
N ARG A 140 -11.16 10.17 5.84
CA ARG A 140 -9.93 10.95 6.05
C ARG A 140 -10.00 11.81 7.31
N ARG A 141 -11.11 12.50 7.51
CA ARG A 141 -11.33 13.34 8.69
C ARG A 141 -11.47 12.48 9.95
N GLN A 142 -12.21 11.38 9.87
CA GLN A 142 -12.42 10.47 10.99
C GLN A 142 -11.11 9.88 11.52
N LEU A 143 -10.18 9.51 10.64
CA LEU A 143 -8.85 9.06 11.06
C LEU A 143 -8.11 10.17 11.84
N ILE A 144 -8.10 11.40 11.33
CA ILE A 144 -7.45 12.51 12.03
C ILE A 144 -8.10 12.80 13.39
N ASP A 145 -9.43 12.71 13.47
CA ASP A 145 -10.16 12.90 14.72
C ASP A 145 -9.85 11.77 15.72
N LEU A 146 -9.79 10.51 15.28
CA LEU A 146 -9.38 9.36 16.09
C LEU A 146 -8.00 9.61 16.73
N LEU A 147 -7.00 9.90 15.90
CA LEU A 147 -5.61 10.13 16.35
C LEU A 147 -5.46 11.31 17.32
N ASN A 148 -6.36 12.30 17.22
CA ASN A 148 -6.38 13.45 18.11
C ASN A 148 -7.17 13.20 19.41
N ASN A 149 -8.12 12.25 19.41
CA ASN A 149 -8.96 11.94 20.56
C ASN A 149 -8.35 10.88 21.49
N ASP A 150 -7.68 9.85 20.96
CA ASP A 150 -7.02 8.82 21.77
C ASP A 150 -5.89 9.36 22.66
N ARG A 151 -5.36 10.53 22.32
CA ARG A 151 -4.36 11.24 23.12
C ARG A 151 -4.95 12.04 24.29
N ARG A 152 -6.28 12.14 24.43
CA ARG A 152 -6.93 12.81 25.59
C ARG A 152 -7.18 11.87 26.77
N THR A 153 -7.08 10.56 26.57
CA THR A 153 -7.41 9.53 27.58
C THR A 153 -6.20 8.95 28.30
N THR A 154 -4.99 9.43 28.01
CA THR A 154 -3.72 8.96 28.62
C THR A 154 -2.96 10.06 29.39
N ALA A 155 -3.67 11.10 29.86
CA ALA A 155 -3.10 12.15 30.71
C ALA A 155 -3.34 11.88 32.21
#